data_AF-A0A838WJF6-F1
#
_entry.id   AF-A0A838WJF6-F1
#
_cell.length_a   1.000
_cell.length_b   1.000
_cell.length_c   1.000
_cell.angle_alpha   90.00
_cell.angle_beta   90.00
_cell.angle_gamma   90.00
#
_symmetry.space_group_name_H-M   'P 1'
#
loop_
_entity.id
_entity.type
_entity.pdbx_description
1 polymer ?
#
loop_
_entity_poly.entity_id
_entity_poly.type
_entity_poly.pdbx_seq_one_letter_code
_entity_poly.pdbx_strand_id
1 'polypeptide(L)'
;ERIGDYAKDLAEIAMKIFPYPPHPTLGEVAIMSDHAQSMLATSLVALADLDEISGRRIKLLDDTVDDAYKKLYRNLAQQKDVPGVVEPILLLTLAIQCLERMADHATNIGQRVAYIVTGQR
;
A
#
# COMPACT_ATOMS: atom_id res chain seq x y z
N GLU A 1 -10.28 11.30 0.65
CA GLU A 1 -9.46 12.16 -0.23
C GLU A 1 -8.05 11.58 -0.42
N ARG A 2 -7.24 11.44 0.64
CA ARG A 2 -5.84 10.95 0.56
C ARG A 2 -5.57 9.68 -0.26
N ILE A 3 -6.39 8.63 -0.12
CA ILE A 3 -6.21 7.39 -0.90
C ILE A 3 -6.34 7.64 -2.41
N GLY A 4 -7.23 8.55 -2.82
CA GLY A 4 -7.37 8.93 -4.23
C GLY A 4 -6.14 9.68 -4.75
N ASP A 5 -5.51 10.50 -3.91
CA ASP A 5 -4.26 11.19 -4.26
C ASP A 5 -3.14 10.17 -4.52
N TYR A 6 -3.00 9.16 -3.66
CA TYR A 6 -2.01 8.10 -3.85
C TYR A 6 -2.30 7.22 -5.08
N ALA A 7 -3.57 6.97 -5.39
CA ALA A 7 -3.95 6.28 -6.62
C ALA A 7 -3.55 7.09 -7.87
N LYS A 8 -3.70 8.42 -7.82
CA LYS A 8 -3.23 9.32 -8.87
C LYS A 8 -1.70 9.29 -8.99
N ASP A 9 -0.98 9.40 -7.88
CA ASP A 9 0.49 9.32 -7.86
C ASP A 9 0.99 7.99 -8.46
N LEU A 10 0.35 6.87 -8.12
CA LEU A 10 0.63 5.56 -8.70
C LEU A 10 0.41 5.53 -10.22
N ALA A 11 -0.65 6.15 -10.72
CA ALA A 11 -0.88 6.25 -12.16
C ALA A 11 0.21 7.07 -12.87
N GLU A 12 0.64 8.19 -12.28
CA GLU A 12 1.75 8.99 -12.80
C GLU A 12 3.08 8.22 -12.78
N ILE A 13 3.34 7.46 -11.72
CA ILE A 13 4.52 6.58 -11.61
C ILE A 13 4.47 5.47 -12.67
N ALA A 14 3.31 4.84 -12.88
CA ALA A 14 3.13 3.79 -13.87
C ALA A 14 3.44 4.29 -15.29
N MET A 15 3.02 5.51 -15.63
CA MET A 15 3.35 6.14 -16.91
C MET A 15 4.85 6.41 -17.07
N LYS A 16 5.52 6.83 -15.99
CA LYS A 16 6.97 7.09 -16.00
C LYS A 16 7.80 5.82 -16.09
N ILE A 17 7.37 4.73 -15.46
CA ILE A 17 8.13 3.47 -15.44
C ILE A 17 7.93 2.63 -16.70
N PHE A 18 6.83 2.83 -17.44
CA PHE A 18 6.47 2.06 -18.63
C PHE A 18 7.56 1.96 -19.72
N PRO A 19 8.37 3.00 -20.00
CA PRO A 19 9.42 2.92 -21.01
C PRO A 19 10.61 2.03 -20.64
N TYR A 20 10.76 1.63 -19.37
CA TYR A 20 11.87 0.83 -18.90
C TYR A 20 11.57 -0.67 -18.94
N PRO A 21 12.60 -1.53 -19.04
CA PRO A 21 12.43 -2.97 -18.88
C PRO A 21 11.78 -3.31 -17.53
N PRO A 22 10.90 -4.33 -17.46
CA PRO A 22 10.29 -4.75 -16.21
C PRO A 22 11.32 -5.11 -15.15
N HIS A 23 11.20 -4.49 -13.99
CA HIS A 23 12.06 -4.80 -12.84
C HIS A 23 11.64 -6.14 -12.21
N PRO A 24 12.57 -7.00 -11.74
CA PRO A 24 12.24 -8.30 -11.16
C PRO A 24 11.27 -8.26 -9.98
N THR A 25 11.21 -7.15 -9.24
CA THR A 25 10.30 -7.00 -8.08
C THR A 25 8.87 -6.60 -8.47
N LEU A 26 8.56 -6.37 -9.75
CA LEU A 26 7.24 -5.88 -10.16
C LEU A 26 6.10 -6.81 -9.74
N GLY A 27 6.33 -8.14 -9.77
CA GLY A 27 5.35 -9.11 -9.29
C GLY A 27 5.08 -9.01 -7.78
N GLU A 28 6.13 -8.74 -6.98
CA GLU A 28 5.98 -8.52 -5.53
C GLU A 28 5.25 -7.20 -5.23
N VAL A 29 5.48 -6.15 -6.03
CA VAL A 29 4.74 -4.88 -5.93
C VAL A 29 3.26 -5.07 -6.27
N ALA A 30 2.94 -5.88 -7.28
CA ALA A 30 1.55 -6.20 -7.61
C ALA A 30 0.82 -6.90 -6.45
N ILE A 31 1.48 -7.87 -5.79
CA ILE A 31 0.94 -8.54 -4.60
C ILE A 31 0.69 -7.53 -3.46
N MET A 32 1.63 -6.62 -3.20
CA MET A 32 1.44 -5.56 -2.21
C MET A 32 0.24 -4.65 -2.57
N SER A 33 0.05 -4.37 -3.85
CA SER A 33 -1.10 -3.59 -4.36
C SER A 33 -2.42 -4.30 -4.11
N ASP A 34 -2.49 -5.60 -4.34
CA ASP A 34 -3.70 -6.40 -4.08
C ASP A 34 -4.05 -6.41 -2.59
N HIS A 35 -3.06 -6.51 -1.71
CA HIS A 35 -3.27 -6.42 -0.26
C HIS A 35 -3.80 -5.05 0.16
N ALA A 36 -3.19 -3.95 -0.33
CA ALA A 36 -3.66 -2.60 -0.01
C ALA A 36 -5.10 -2.35 -0.51
N GLN A 37 -5.44 -2.84 -1.71
CA GLN A 37 -6.81 -2.76 -2.24
C GLN A 37 -7.80 -3.58 -1.40
N SER A 38 -7.43 -4.80 -0.99
CA SER A 38 -8.24 -5.64 -0.12
C SER A 38 -8.49 -4.99 1.25
N MET A 39 -7.48 -4.33 1.82
CA MET A 39 -7.63 -3.58 3.08
C MET A 39 -8.60 -2.41 2.93
N LEU A 40 -8.48 -1.64 1.85
CA LEU A 40 -9.41 -0.56 1.56
C LEU A 40 -10.83 -1.07 1.43
N ALA A 41 -11.07 -2.11 0.62
CA ALA A 41 -12.39 -2.71 0.45
C ALA A 41 -12.97 -3.16 1.80
N THR A 42 -12.17 -3.87 2.60
CA THR A 42 -12.57 -4.34 3.94
C THR A 42 -12.92 -3.17 4.86
N SER A 43 -12.14 -2.10 4.85
CA SER A 43 -12.40 -0.91 5.67
C SER A 43 -13.69 -0.18 5.30
N LEU A 44 -14.03 -0.15 4.01
CA LEU A 44 -15.25 0.47 3.53
C LEU A 44 -16.49 -0.37 3.89
N VAL A 45 -16.39 -1.70 3.78
CA VAL A 45 -17.46 -2.61 4.22
C VAL A 45 -17.68 -2.51 5.72
N ALA A 46 -16.61 -2.58 6.52
CA ALA A 46 -16.69 -2.43 7.97
C ALA A 46 -17.33 -1.10 8.38
N LEU A 47 -17.03 -0.01 7.66
CA LEU A 47 -17.64 1.28 7.90
C LEU A 47 -19.12 1.32 7.52
N ALA A 48 -19.50 0.75 6.39
CA ALA A 48 -20.89 0.72 5.94
C ALA A 48 -21.78 -0.07 6.91
N ASP A 49 -21.27 -1.19 7.43
CA ASP A 49 -22.00 -2.09 8.32
C ASP A 49 -21.82 -1.77 9.81
N LEU A 50 -20.98 -0.78 10.13
CA LEU A 50 -20.52 -0.48 11.50
C LEU A 50 -20.00 -1.73 12.22
N ASP A 51 -19.26 -2.57 11.50
CA ASP A 51 -18.67 -3.80 12.02
C ASP A 51 -17.32 -3.53 12.68
N GLU A 52 -17.37 -3.39 14.01
CA GLU A 52 -16.19 -3.23 14.87
C GLU A 52 -15.18 -4.38 14.72
N ILE A 53 -15.64 -5.62 14.58
CA ILE A 53 -14.77 -6.80 14.54
C ILE A 53 -13.92 -6.76 13.27
N SER A 54 -14.57 -6.50 12.12
CA SER A 54 -13.86 -6.29 10.86
C SER A 54 -12.98 -5.05 10.91
N GLY A 55 -13.44 -3.96 11.55
CA GLY A 55 -12.67 -2.75 11.80
C GLY A 55 -11.33 -3.01 12.50
N ARG A 56 -11.34 -3.81 13.58
CA ARG A 56 -10.12 -4.20 14.31
C ARG A 56 -9.21 -5.13 13.51
N ARG A 57 -9.79 -6.03 12.71
CA ARG A 57 -9.03 -7.01 11.92
C ARG A 57 -8.18 -6.37 10.82
N ILE A 58 -8.53 -5.17 10.35
CA ILE A 58 -7.75 -4.46 9.33
C ILE A 58 -6.32 -4.22 9.80
N LYS A 59 -6.08 -3.99 11.09
CA LYS A 59 -4.71 -3.82 11.60
C LYS A 59 -3.85 -5.07 11.43
N LEU A 60 -4.44 -6.27 11.44
CA LEU A 60 -3.71 -7.51 11.17
C LEU A 60 -3.38 -7.68 9.68
N LEU A 61 -4.19 -7.10 8.79
CA LEU A 61 -3.92 -7.09 7.35
C LEU A 61 -2.79 -6.11 7.01
N ASP A 62 -2.73 -5.00 7.75
CA ASP A 62 -1.69 -3.96 7.66
C ASP A 62 -0.28 -4.54 7.85
N ASP A 63 -0.11 -5.46 8.81
CA ASP A 63 1.17 -6.14 9.05
C ASP A 63 1.71 -6.84 7.79
N THR A 64 0.82 -7.36 6.93
CA THR A 64 1.21 -7.99 5.66
C THR A 64 1.75 -6.97 4.66
N VAL A 65 1.14 -5.78 4.59
CA VAL A 65 1.59 -4.69 3.72
C VAL A 65 2.90 -4.09 4.25
N ASP A 66 3.03 -3.92 5.56
CA ASP A 66 4.25 -3.43 6.21
C ASP A 66 5.45 -4.33 5.93
N ASP A 67 5.27 -5.64 6.04
CA ASP A 67 6.35 -6.59 5.79
C ASP A 67 6.71 -6.68 4.30
N ALA A 68 5.71 -6.60 3.41
CA ALA A 68 5.94 -6.47 1.97
C ALA A 68 6.72 -5.18 1.65
N TYR A 69 6.33 -4.04 2.23
CA TYR A 69 7.03 -2.77 2.09
C TYR A 69 8.49 -2.87 2.54
N LYS A 70 8.74 -3.37 3.77
CA LYS A 70 10.10 -3.51 4.30
C LYS A 70 10.97 -4.42 3.43
N LYS A 71 10.41 -5.53 2.92
CA LYS A 71 11.11 -6.44 2.02
C LYS A 71 11.45 -5.75 0.70
N LEU A 72 10.47 -5.13 0.05
CA LEU A 72 10.64 -4.44 -1.23
C LEU A 72 11.62 -3.27 -1.11
N TYR A 73 11.49 -2.45 -0.06
CA TYR A 73 12.40 -1.35 0.22
C TYR A 73 13.84 -1.85 0.36
N ARG A 74 14.08 -2.91 1.14
CA ARG A 74 15.43 -3.51 1.25
C ARG A 74 15.93 -4.01 -0.10
N ASN A 75 15.11 -4.72 -0.86
CA ASN A 75 15.48 -5.25 -2.17
C ASN A 75 15.83 -4.15 -3.18
N LEU A 76 15.14 -3.01 -3.13
CA LEU A 76 15.40 -1.85 -3.98
C LEU A 76 16.64 -1.06 -3.51
N ALA A 77 16.78 -0.84 -2.20
CA ALA A 77 17.86 -0.04 -1.62
C ALA A 77 19.22 -0.77 -1.62
N GLN A 78 19.23 -2.10 -1.64
CA GLN A 78 20.47 -2.89 -1.62
C GLN A 78 21.05 -3.14 -3.01
N GLN A 79 20.40 -2.66 -4.09
CA GLN A 79 20.92 -2.84 -5.44
C GLN A 79 22.24 -2.09 -5.61
N LYS A 80 23.22 -2.80 -6.15
CA LYS A 80 24.53 -2.28 -6.51
C LYS A 80 24.76 -2.50 -8.00
N ASP A 81 25.68 -1.74 -8.57
CA ASP A 81 26.11 -1.89 -9.95
C ASP A 81 24.95 -1.83 -10.98
N VAL A 82 23.96 -0.96 -10.71
CA VAL A 82 22.76 -0.80 -11.54
C VAL A 82 23.18 -0.39 -12.96
N PRO A 83 22.98 -1.26 -13.97
CA PRO A 83 23.32 -0.91 -15.34
C PRO A 83 22.32 0.13 -15.87
N GLY A 84 22.83 1.27 -16.34
CA GLY A 84 21.99 2.35 -16.88
C GLY A 84 21.58 3.37 -15.82
N VAL A 85 20.29 3.72 -15.77
CA VAL A 85 19.76 4.79 -14.90
C VAL A 85 19.04 4.23 -13.68
N VAL A 86 19.13 4.92 -12.55
CA VAL A 86 18.55 4.50 -11.26
C VAL A 86 17.05 4.80 -11.14
N GLU A 87 16.50 5.57 -12.07
CA GLU A 87 15.13 6.10 -12.05
C GLU A 87 14.04 5.02 -11.85
N PRO A 88 14.07 3.84 -12.50
CA PRO A 88 13.06 2.80 -12.26
C PRO A 88 13.02 2.31 -10.81
N ILE A 89 14.18 2.24 -10.14
CA ILE A 89 14.27 1.84 -8.74
C ILE A 89 13.64 2.90 -7.84
N LEU A 90 13.89 4.18 -8.12
CA LEU A 90 13.27 5.30 -7.41
C LEU A 90 11.75 5.32 -7.61
N LEU A 91 11.28 5.14 -8.84
CA LEU A 91 9.86 5.08 -9.18
C LEU A 91 9.16 3.92 -8.45
N LEU A 92 9.77 2.73 -8.40
CA LEU A 92 9.23 1.60 -7.62
C LEU A 92 9.22 1.87 -6.13
N THR A 93 10.23 2.55 -5.60
CA THR A 93 10.29 2.94 -4.18
C THR A 93 9.15 3.89 -3.84
N LEU A 94 8.85 4.86 -4.72
CA LEU A 94 7.71 5.75 -4.56
C LEU A 94 6.37 5.00 -4.68
N ALA A 95 6.28 4.00 -5.58
CA ALA A 95 5.08 3.18 -5.72
C ALA A 95 4.76 2.40 -4.45
N ILE A 96 5.73 1.67 -3.89
CA ILE A 96 5.52 0.90 -2.64
C ILE A 96 5.18 1.81 -1.46
N GLN A 97 5.72 3.04 -1.42
CA GLN A 97 5.36 4.03 -0.40
C GLN A 97 3.92 4.55 -0.56
N CYS A 98 3.42 4.66 -1.79
CA CYS A 98 2.01 5.02 -2.00
C CYS A 98 1.07 3.90 -1.55
N LEU A 99 1.43 2.65 -1.85
CA LEU A 99 0.66 1.48 -1.41
C LEU A 99 0.61 1.34 0.11
N GLU A 100 1.75 1.53 0.79
CA GLU A 100 1.80 1.53 2.25
C GLU A 100 0.94 2.64 2.84
N ARG A 101 1.03 3.88 2.34
CA ARG A 101 0.17 4.99 2.80
C ARG A 101 -1.32 4.76 2.56
N MET A 102 -1.69 4.03 1.50
CA MET A 102 -3.08 3.62 1.26
C MET A 102 -3.56 2.60 2.31
N ALA A 103 -2.73 1.61 2.64
CA ALA A 103 -3.02 0.64 3.70
C ALA A 103 -3.17 1.32 5.07
N ASP A 104 -2.27 2.25 5.38
CA ASP A 104 -2.26 3.04 6.61
C ASP A 104 -3.59 3.84 6.77
N HIS A 105 -4.09 4.42 5.68
CA HIS A 105 -5.40 5.07 5.68
C HIS A 105 -6.57 4.10 5.82
N ALA A 106 -6.50 2.90 5.25
CA ALA A 106 -7.51 1.87 5.46
C ALA A 106 -7.56 1.42 6.94
N THR A 107 -6.41 1.28 7.59
CA THR A 107 -6.28 1.01 9.03
C THR A 107 -6.93 2.11 9.87
N ASN A 108 -6.68 3.38 9.52
CA ASN A 108 -7.31 4.52 10.19
C ASN A 108 -8.85 4.52 10.05
N ILE A 109 -9.38 4.08 8.91
CA ILE A 109 -10.83 3.91 8.73
C ILE A 109 -11.34 2.82 9.69
N GLY A 110 -10.71 1.65 9.69
CA GLY A 110 -11.09 0.53 10.58
C GLY A 110 -11.09 0.89 12.07
N GLN A 111 -10.06 1.61 12.52
CA GLN A 111 -9.97 2.10 13.91
C GLN A 111 -11.12 3.07 14.25
N ARG A 112 -11.50 3.95 13.30
CA ARG A 112 -12.63 4.86 13.51
C ARG A 112 -13.95 4.12 13.60
N VAL A 113 -14.15 3.05 12.81
CA VAL A 113 -15.34 2.18 12.94
C VAL A 113 -15.41 1.59 14.34
N ALA A 114 -14.31 1.00 14.82
CA ALA A 114 -14.27 0.42 16.16
C ALA A 114 -14.58 1.46 17.25
N TYR A 115 -14.06 2.68 17.10
CA TYR A 115 -14.35 3.79 18.00
C TYR A 115 -15.81 4.25 17.95
N ILE A 116 -16.42 4.34 16.76
CA ILE A 116 -17.84 4.73 16.61
C ILE A 116 -18.76 3.75 17.35
N VAL A 117 -18.45 2.46 17.30
CA VAL A 117 -19.27 1.39 17.90
C VAL A 117 -19.07 1.29 19.40
N THR A 118 -17.81 1.36 19.86
CA THR A 118 -17.46 1.06 21.26
C THR A 118 -17.24 2.28 22.15
N GLY A 119 -16.99 3.45 21.55
CA GLY A 119 -16.54 4.65 22.27
C GLY A 119 -15.11 4.57 22.80
N GLN A 120 -14.35 3.51 22.48
CA GLN A 120 -12.97 3.30 22.94
C GLN A 120 -12.00 3.31 21.75
N ARG A 121 -10.84 3.94 21.96
CA ARG A 121 -9.75 3.96 20.97
C ARG A 121 -8.89 2.71 21.08
#